data_AF-A0A9D0ZMB8-F1
#
_entry.id   AF-A0A9D0ZMB8-F1
#
_cell.length_a   1.000
_cell.length_b   1.000
_cell.length_c   1.000
_cell.angle_alpha   90.00
_cell.angle_beta   90.00
_cell.angle_gamma   90.00
#
_symmetry.space_group_name_H-M   'P 1'
#
loop_
_entity.id
_entity.type
_entity.pdbx_description
1 polymer ?
#
loop_
_entity_poly.entity_id
_entity_poly.type
_entity_poly.pdbx_seq_one_letter_code
_entity_poly.pdbx_strand_id
1 'polypeptide(L)'
;MRTRDFKTAEQCGILVRCKAFEADLLKIKDIVPDKMDDGISFDLDGFLSGIYQVIIVPKYDIRADRDDYWEARRQLCENVFALAEKYDLYLSGDRIEDYGEHFYFVFRCGKSWRL
;
A
#
# COMPACT_ATOMS: atom_id res chain seq x y z
N MET A 1 1.94 7.95 6.72
CA MET A 1 0.75 8.48 5.98
C MET A 1 0.62 10.00 6.09
N ARG A 2 0.34 10.72 4.99
CA ARG A 2 0.22 12.18 4.96
C ARG A 2 -1.05 12.72 5.65
N THR A 3 -1.02 13.99 6.06
CA THR A 3 -2.16 14.68 6.72
C THR A 3 -3.46 14.64 5.93
N ARG A 4 -3.41 14.73 4.60
CA ARG A 4 -4.62 14.68 3.76
C ARG A 4 -5.30 13.31 3.86
N ASP A 5 -4.52 12.24 3.72
CA ASP A 5 -5.02 10.86 3.69
C ASP A 5 -5.46 10.44 5.10
N PHE A 6 -4.78 10.93 6.13
CA PHE A 6 -5.23 10.80 7.52
C PHE A 6 -6.64 11.36 7.73
N LYS A 7 -6.91 12.58 7.25
CA LYS A 7 -8.24 13.20 7.35
C LYS A 7 -9.29 12.43 6.57
N THR A 8 -8.99 12.00 5.35
CA THR A 8 -9.90 11.16 4.56
C THR A 8 -10.20 9.85 5.30
N ALA A 9 -9.19 9.21 5.87
CA ALA A 9 -9.35 7.97 6.61
C ALA A 9 -10.19 8.15 7.89
N GLU A 10 -10.06 9.27 8.60
CA GLU A 10 -10.92 9.62 9.74
C GLU A 10 -12.37 9.85 9.30
N GLN A 11 -12.58 10.67 8.27
CA GLN A 11 -13.92 10.99 7.74
C GLN A 11 -14.66 9.74 7.26
N CYS A 12 -13.94 8.79 6.66
CA CYS A 12 -14.49 7.53 6.18
C CYS A 12 -14.48 6.42 7.26
N GLY A 13 -14.02 6.69 8.49
CA GLY A 13 -13.96 5.71 9.58
C GLY A 13 -13.05 4.50 9.32
N ILE A 14 -12.06 4.63 8.44
CA ILE A 14 -11.10 3.58 8.06
C ILE A 14 -9.71 3.78 8.68
N LEU A 15 -9.47 4.85 9.44
CA LEU A 15 -8.14 5.20 9.97
C LEU A 15 -7.45 4.06 10.73
N VAL A 16 -8.18 3.38 11.64
CA VAL A 16 -7.61 2.27 12.42
C VAL A 16 -7.12 1.14 11.51
N ARG A 17 -7.87 0.86 10.45
CA ARG A 17 -7.54 -0.19 9.47
C ARG A 17 -6.35 0.22 8.62
N CYS A 18 -6.30 1.46 8.13
CA CYS A 18 -5.15 1.96 7.38
C CYS A 18 -3.87 1.91 8.22
N LYS A 19 -3.92 2.30 9.49
CA LYS A 19 -2.75 2.25 10.39
C LYS A 19 -2.27 0.82 10.65
N ALA A 20 -3.20 -0.12 10.85
CA ALA A 20 -2.85 -1.53 11.02
C ALA A 20 -2.20 -2.09 9.74
N PHE A 21 -2.76 -1.79 8.57
CA PHE A 21 -2.21 -2.20 7.29
C PHE A 21 -0.82 -1.60 7.03
N GLU A 22 -0.62 -0.30 7.28
CA GLU A 22 0.67 0.38 7.19
C GLU A 22 1.73 -0.28 8.10
N ALA A 23 1.36 -0.55 9.35
CA ALA A 23 2.26 -1.19 10.32
C ALA A 23 2.67 -2.60 9.90
N ASP A 24 1.80 -3.37 9.25
CA ASP A 24 2.13 -4.70 8.73
C ASP A 24 2.91 -4.64 7.40
N LEU A 25 2.63 -3.67 6.53
CA LEU A 25 3.40 -3.44 5.30
C LEU A 25 4.88 -3.17 5.63
N LEU A 26 5.14 -2.35 6.65
CA LEU A 26 6.51 -2.04 7.11
C LEU A 26 7.26 -3.24 7.71
N LYS A 27 6.59 -4.39 7.92
CA LYS A 27 7.23 -5.64 8.35
C LYS A 27 7.61 -6.54 7.16
N ILE A 28 7.13 -6.25 5.95
CA ILE A 28 7.50 -6.99 4.75
C ILE A 28 8.97 -6.69 4.45
N LYS A 29 9.75 -7.76 4.24
CA LYS A 29 11.16 -7.67 3.85
C LYS A 29 11.31 -6.72 2.67
N ASP A 30 12.35 -5.89 2.72
CA ASP A 30 12.73 -4.92 1.69
C ASP A 30 11.79 -3.70 1.55
N ILE A 31 10.64 -3.63 2.26
CA ILE A 31 9.88 -2.38 2.39
C ILE A 31 10.52 -1.51 3.47
N VAL A 32 10.67 -0.21 3.18
CA VAL A 32 11.24 0.78 4.11
C VAL A 32 10.30 1.98 4.28
N PRO A 33 10.32 2.67 5.43
CA PRO A 33 9.58 3.90 5.60
C PRO A 33 10.05 4.97 4.60
N ASP A 34 9.10 5.59 3.91
CA ASP A 34 9.33 6.83 3.18
C ASP A 34 9.34 8.00 4.17
N LYS A 35 10.47 8.71 4.22
CA LYS A 35 10.66 9.87 5.09
C LYS A 35 9.85 11.08 4.62
N MET A 36 9.48 11.15 3.34
CA MET A 36 8.66 12.24 2.82
C MET A 36 7.19 12.07 3.21
N ASP A 37 6.74 10.82 3.39
CA ASP A 37 5.34 10.47 3.61
C ASP A 37 5.04 9.89 5.00
N ASP A 38 6.02 9.97 5.91
CA ASP A 38 5.96 9.48 7.29
C ASP A 38 5.48 8.01 7.37
N GLY A 39 6.16 7.11 6.65
CA GLY A 39 5.81 5.69 6.58
C GLY A 39 5.50 5.23 5.16
N ILE A 40 4.29 4.75 4.91
CA ILE A 40 3.83 4.36 3.57
C ILE A 40 2.97 5.47 3.00
N SER A 41 3.17 5.77 1.70
CA SER A 41 2.31 6.69 0.97
C SER A 41 0.97 6.02 0.69
N PHE A 42 -0.13 6.71 1.01
CA PHE A 42 -1.49 6.30 0.69
C PHE A 42 -2.10 7.32 -0.27
N ASP A 43 -3.01 6.85 -1.11
CA ASP A 43 -4.02 7.69 -1.75
C ASP A 43 -5.41 7.10 -1.49
N LEU A 44 -6.25 7.91 -0.84
CA LEU A 44 -7.59 7.56 -0.41
C LEU A 44 -8.66 8.44 -1.09
N ASP A 45 -8.30 9.25 -2.09
CA ASP A 45 -9.21 10.20 -2.74
C ASP A 45 -10.39 9.48 -3.41
N GLY A 46 -10.20 8.21 -3.79
CA GLY A 46 -11.25 7.33 -4.31
C GLY A 46 -12.43 7.13 -3.35
N PHE A 47 -12.24 7.25 -2.03
CA PHE A 47 -13.34 7.18 -1.06
C PHE A 47 -14.28 8.39 -1.16
N LEU A 48 -13.74 9.58 -1.45
CA LEU A 48 -14.53 10.81 -1.60
C LEU A 48 -15.40 10.79 -2.86
N SER A 49 -15.04 9.94 -3.83
CA SER A 49 -15.76 9.76 -5.11
C SER A 49 -16.60 8.46 -5.15
N GLY A 50 -16.70 7.71 -4.05
CA GLY A 50 -17.45 6.45 -4.00
C GLY A 50 -16.84 5.30 -4.82
N ILE A 51 -15.58 5.41 -5.24
CA ILE A 51 -14.85 4.40 -6.01
C ILE A 51 -14.28 3.31 -5.08
N TYR A 52 -14.17 3.59 -3.77
CA TYR A 52 -13.73 2.67 -2.71
C TYR A 52 -12.46 1.90 -3.09
N GLN A 53 -11.38 2.64 -3.26
CA GLN A 53 -10.05 2.13 -3.54
C GLN A 53 -9.08 2.57 -2.45
N VAL A 54 -8.12 1.71 -2.13
CA VAL A 54 -6.92 2.04 -1.37
C VAL A 54 -5.74 1.90 -2.30
N ILE A 55 -5.03 3.01 -2.52
CA ILE A 55 -3.78 3.01 -3.27
C ILE A 55 -2.63 3.15 -2.27
N ILE A 56 -1.56 2.38 -2.47
CA ILE A 56 -0.33 2.51 -1.69
C ILE A 56 0.88 2.62 -2.61
N VAL A 57 1.89 3.36 -2.15
CA VAL A 57 3.16 3.54 -2.86
C VAL A 57 4.34 3.23 -1.93
N PRO A 58 4.49 1.97 -1.47
CA PRO A 58 5.60 1.59 -0.59
C PRO A 58 6.95 1.85 -1.24
N LYS A 59 7.85 2.45 -0.46
CA LYS A 59 9.27 2.52 -0.80
C LYS A 59 9.93 1.18 -0.51
N TYR A 60 10.88 0.77 -1.35
CA TYR A 60 11.64 -0.44 -1.14
C TYR A 60 13.16 -0.20 -1.20
N ASP A 61 13.94 -1.08 -0.55
CA ASP A 61 15.39 -1.11 -0.59
C ASP A 61 15.88 -2.38 -1.31
N ILE A 62 15.72 -2.39 -2.63
CA ILE A 62 16.15 -3.47 -3.52
C ILE A 62 17.04 -2.85 -4.59
N ARG A 63 18.33 -2.83 -4.33
CA ARG A 63 19.33 -2.28 -5.23
C ARG A 63 19.56 -3.19 -6.43
N ALA A 64 19.82 -2.60 -7.60
CA ALA A 64 20.03 -3.34 -8.85
C ALA A 64 21.30 -4.24 -8.85
N ASP A 65 22.19 -4.05 -7.88
CA ASP A 65 23.40 -4.84 -7.68
C ASP A 65 23.21 -6.07 -6.77
N ARG A 66 21.98 -6.33 -6.27
CA ARG A 66 21.65 -7.57 -5.54
C ARG A 66 21.63 -8.77 -6.49
N ASP A 67 22.27 -9.86 -6.06
CA ASP A 67 22.26 -11.14 -6.78
C ASP A 67 20.84 -11.71 -6.99
N ASP A 68 19.93 -11.44 -6.05
CA ASP A 68 18.53 -11.89 -6.07
C ASP A 68 17.55 -10.78 -6.51
N TYR A 69 18.01 -9.72 -7.20
CA TYR A 69 17.22 -8.52 -7.53
C TYR A 69 15.80 -8.81 -8.05
N TRP A 70 15.67 -9.68 -9.05
CA TRP A 70 14.36 -10.01 -9.65
C TRP A 70 13.47 -10.85 -8.73
N GLU A 71 14.07 -11.74 -7.96
CA GLU A 71 13.37 -12.58 -6.99
C GLU A 71 12.87 -11.76 -5.80
N ALA A 72 13.70 -10.87 -5.28
CA ALA A 72 13.34 -9.94 -4.21
C ALA A 72 12.11 -9.08 -4.57
N ARG A 73 12.11 -8.52 -5.79
CA ARG A 73 11.00 -7.71 -6.30
C ARG A 73 9.72 -8.52 -6.43
N ARG A 74 9.80 -9.72 -7.01
CA ARG A 74 8.66 -10.63 -7.12
C ARG A 74 8.10 -10.97 -5.75
N GLN A 75 8.96 -11.36 -4.81
CA GLN A 75 8.56 -11.76 -3.46
C GLN A 75 7.94 -10.60 -2.68
N LEU A 76 8.46 -9.37 -2.83
CA LEU A 76 7.86 -8.18 -2.24
C LEU A 76 6.43 -7.99 -2.73
N CYS A 77 6.19 -8.03 -4.05
CA CYS A 77 4.85 -7.90 -4.61
C CYS A 77 3.90 -9.01 -4.10
N GLU A 78 4.34 -10.28 -4.13
CA GLU A 78 3.56 -11.41 -3.63
C GLU A 78 3.20 -11.26 -2.14
N ASN A 79 4.14 -10.80 -1.32
CA ASN A 79 3.92 -10.55 0.10
C ASN A 79 2.94 -9.39 0.33
N VAL A 80 3.03 -8.32 -0.46
CA VAL A 80 2.08 -7.20 -0.40
C VAL A 80 0.68 -7.68 -0.77
N PHE A 81 0.53 -8.55 -1.78
CA PHE A 81 -0.76 -9.12 -2.18
C PHE A 81 -1.35 -10.01 -1.10
N ALA A 82 -0.56 -10.94 -0.58
CA ALA A 82 -0.99 -11.83 0.49
C ALA A 82 -1.37 -11.06 1.77
N LEU A 83 -0.70 -9.92 2.03
CA LEU A 83 -1.08 -9.04 3.13
C LEU A 83 -2.37 -8.28 2.82
N ALA A 84 -2.51 -7.69 1.64
CA ALA A 84 -3.70 -6.94 1.23
C ALA A 84 -4.97 -7.81 1.35
N GLU A 85 -4.92 -9.07 0.93
CA GLU A 85 -6.05 -9.99 1.04
C GLU A 85 -6.51 -10.19 2.49
N LYS A 86 -5.57 -10.30 3.46
CA LYS A 86 -5.91 -10.38 4.90
C LYS A 86 -6.65 -9.14 5.42
N TYR A 87 -6.44 -8.01 4.76
CA TYR A 87 -7.11 -6.76 5.05
C TYR A 87 -8.40 -6.59 4.26
N ASP A 88 -8.86 -7.58 3.47
CA ASP A 88 -10.04 -7.49 2.58
C ASP A 88 -9.84 -6.42 1.49
N LEU A 89 -8.60 -6.30 1.00
CA LEU A 89 -8.20 -5.53 -0.15
C LEU A 89 -7.84 -6.47 -1.29
N TYR A 90 -8.39 -6.23 -2.49
CA TYR A 90 -8.21 -7.10 -3.64
C TYR A 90 -7.58 -6.34 -4.80
N LEU A 91 -6.81 -7.04 -5.62
CA LEU A 91 -6.22 -6.43 -6.81
C LEU A 91 -7.32 -5.84 -7.70
N SER A 92 -7.11 -4.59 -8.14
CA SER A 92 -8.03 -3.91 -9.04
C SER A 92 -7.96 -4.43 -10.48
N GLY A 93 -6.89 -5.16 -10.82
CA GLY A 93 -6.51 -5.55 -12.18
C GLY A 93 -5.58 -4.55 -12.87
N ASP A 94 -5.28 -3.41 -12.22
CA ASP A 94 -4.32 -2.44 -12.73
C ASP A 94 -2.90 -3.00 -12.71
N ARG A 95 -2.06 -2.48 -13.62
CA ARG A 95 -0.64 -2.82 -13.66
C ARG A 95 0.04 -2.29 -12.38
N ILE A 96 0.84 -3.14 -11.75
CA ILE A 96 1.79 -2.67 -10.73
C ILE A 96 2.85 -1.85 -11.44
N GLU A 97 2.93 -0.57 -11.11
CA GLU A 97 3.98 0.30 -11.65
C GLU A 97 5.18 0.30 -10.72
N ASP A 98 6.37 0.34 -11.31
CA ASP A 98 7.62 0.44 -10.59
C ASP A 98 8.34 1.73 -10.99
N TYR A 99 8.57 2.58 -10.01
CA TYR A 99 9.27 3.86 -10.18
C TYR A 99 10.76 3.77 -9.85
N GLY A 100 11.32 2.56 -9.71
CA GLY A 100 12.74 2.31 -9.47
C GLY A 100 13.14 2.31 -7.99
N GLU A 101 12.33 2.92 -7.13
CA GLU A 101 12.45 2.85 -5.66
C GLU A 101 11.09 2.70 -4.94
N HIS A 102 10.00 2.72 -5.70
CA HIS A 102 8.63 2.57 -5.20
C HIS A 102 7.82 1.64 -6.11
N PHE A 103 6.94 0.84 -5.52
CA PHE A 103 5.89 0.15 -6.26
C PHE A 103 4.55 0.84 -6.04
N TYR A 104 3.78 1.04 -7.10
CA TYR A 104 2.43 1.60 -7.05
C TYR A 104 1.40 0.47 -7.11
N PHE A 105 0.57 0.36 -6.07
CA PHE A 105 -0.48 -0.66 -5.97
C PHE A 105 -1.86 -0.01 -5.86
N VAL A 106 -2.81 -0.55 -6.63
CA VAL A 106 -4.23 -0.17 -6.54
C VAL A 106 -5.03 -1.36 -6.04
N PHE A 107 -5.74 -1.16 -4.93
CA PHE A 107 -6.63 -2.17 -4.37
C PHE A 107 -8.09 -1.71 -4.40
N ARG A 108 -8.97 -2.63 -4.76
CA ARG A 108 -10.41 -2.51 -4.54
C ARG A 108 -10.73 -2.92 -3.12
N CYS A 109 -11.55 -2.12 -2.46
CA CYS A 109 -12.03 -2.38 -1.11
C CYS A 109 -13.13 -3.44 -1.09
N GLY A 110 -12.93 -4.47 -0.26
CA GLY A 110 -13.95 -5.39 0.16
C GLY A 110 -14.98 -4.77 1.12
N LYS A 111 -15.82 -5.60 1.73
CA LYS A 111 -16.94 -5.14 2.57
C LYS A 111 -16.48 -4.47 3.85
N SER A 112 -15.36 -4.92 4.41
CA SER A 112 -14.89 -4.46 5.73
C SER A 112 -14.28 -3.05 5.72
N TRP A 113 -14.15 -2.45 4.54
CA TRP A 113 -13.74 -1.07 4.28
C TRP A 113 -14.91 -0.13 3.97
N ARG A 114 -16.13 -0.67 3.93
CA ARG A 114 -17.35 0.11 3.67
C ARG A 114 -18.11 0.19 5.00
N LEU A 115 -18.36 1.41 5.47
CA LEU A 115 -19.30 1.68 6.55
C LEU A 115 -20.74 1.48 6.08
#